data_AF-A0A563ADC8-F1
#
_entry.id   AF-A0A563ADC8-F1
#
_cell.length_a   1.000
_cell.length_b   1.000
_cell.length_c   1.000
_cell.angle_alpha   90.00
_cell.angle_beta   90.00
_cell.angle_gamma   90.00
#
_symmetry.space_group_name_H-M   'P 1'
#
loop_
_entity.id
_entity.type
_entity.pdbx_description
1 polymer ?
#
loop_
_entity_poly.entity_id
_entity_poly.type
_entity_poly.pdbx_seq_one_letter_code
_entity_poly.pdbx_strand_id
1 'polypeptide(L)'
;MRTKASPGVHTGEHNTPTPADKQEFSSQQYPEKYNSNDLVDSLAIDYLRAASRERPDLIEHAHRVYGLVKAFAGDLMPDTRDAIMLHDIVSRFRNPDGKYSQESRDAAGIALLRYFTDPRIPHDKARYMRNLLSGFDEIEVAAGRHRKTLADEAAASLPDENNRRKDIASVISDRYEGVVPREAWAISEARIDPEYMKDFLKTVNIESVIIKACELVDNLEHPTSRRESALLQDVLEAESFYAPLCEVLGLEALGSKLLGLAKRIRLEKLNKFDSIKQARDMLFNIKTVGVRRILENIFGDKYDVSLVVGPDYSGECPAEVGEFAAQLPNGCLISGNYRLKTIGSLADKLNRSNGDMPMDPFAMMDISPDKQSSAKNFAEIVKILSNTPNIELQKAPSKKSALYIQGASDYVEIITQTLAEAGIDKSQIQIKEQTEADIEKRGYKKMEVSKVTFIARQEHPYKPGEIINIPIEFQFLTKNERQRSRTGDIAHIAYKHIDTKLKKEGYYKLPDDDPKKQELDEEARKTRKLFVGVLNDIHDRMSRLNPNSYETNGQSDEGGEKLFCELEHLLQELDIIKL
;
A
#
# COMPACT_ATOMS: atom_id res chain seq x y z
N MET A 1 56.49 -10.02 -47.89
CA MET A 1 57.54 -9.28 -47.15
C MET A 1 57.06 -9.01 -45.73
N ARG A 2 57.80 -9.52 -44.72
CA ARG A 2 57.83 -9.24 -43.25
C ARG A 2 56.49 -9.03 -42.50
N THR A 3 55.91 -10.02 -41.79
CA THR A 3 56.16 -10.58 -40.42
C THR A 3 55.74 -9.74 -39.19
N LYS A 4 54.75 -10.31 -38.46
CA LYS A 4 54.57 -10.52 -36.99
C LYS A 4 54.09 -9.41 -36.01
N ALA A 5 52.99 -9.79 -35.33
CA ALA A 5 52.72 -9.81 -33.87
C ALA A 5 52.15 -8.57 -33.11
N SER A 6 50.95 -8.76 -32.54
CA SER A 6 50.41 -8.18 -31.28
C SER A 6 51.36 -8.44 -30.09
N PRO A 7 51.29 -7.78 -28.89
CA PRO A 7 50.06 -7.54 -28.09
C PRO A 7 50.05 -6.34 -27.09
N GLY A 8 48.94 -6.15 -26.36
CA GLY A 8 48.99 -5.84 -24.92
C GLY A 8 48.50 -4.48 -24.41
N VAL A 9 47.43 -4.54 -23.61
CA VAL A 9 47.15 -3.81 -22.35
C VAL A 9 47.26 -2.28 -22.35
N HIS A 10 46.10 -1.60 -22.35
CA HIS A 10 45.98 -0.25 -21.81
C HIS A 10 45.44 -0.28 -20.38
N THR A 11 46.21 0.38 -19.51
CA THR A 11 45.91 0.79 -18.14
C THR A 11 44.66 1.66 -18.06
N GLY A 12 43.95 1.55 -16.93
CA GLY A 12 42.68 2.21 -16.70
C GLY A 12 42.72 3.74 -16.83
N GLU A 13 41.67 4.26 -17.44
CA GLU A 13 41.27 5.66 -17.34
C GLU A 13 39.84 5.74 -16.85
N HIS A 14 39.62 6.77 -16.06
CA HIS A 14 38.50 7.01 -15.18
C HIS A 14 37.18 7.15 -15.94
N ASN A 15 36.15 6.41 -15.49
CA ASN A 15 34.77 6.73 -15.80
C ASN A 15 34.43 8.11 -15.21
N THR A 16 34.13 9.04 -16.10
CA THR A 16 33.51 10.33 -15.85
C THR A 16 32.15 10.14 -15.14
N PRO A 17 31.88 10.86 -14.03
CA PRO A 17 30.55 10.90 -13.43
C PRO A 17 29.55 11.61 -14.35
N THR A 18 28.35 11.04 -14.44
CA THR A 18 27.16 11.61 -15.07
C THR A 18 26.78 12.93 -14.37
N PRO A 19 26.25 13.95 -15.08
CA PRO A 19 26.05 15.29 -14.53
C PRO A 19 24.79 15.33 -13.65
N ALA A 20 24.91 14.85 -12.41
CA ALA A 20 23.88 15.02 -11.37
C ALA A 20 24.38 15.88 -10.18
N ASP A 21 25.66 16.27 -10.14
CA ASP A 21 26.28 16.78 -8.91
C ASP A 21 26.55 18.29 -8.86
N LYS A 22 25.95 19.10 -9.74
CA LYS A 22 26.07 20.57 -9.63
C LYS A 22 24.76 21.29 -9.98
N GLN A 23 23.81 21.27 -9.06
CA GLN A 23 22.82 22.35 -8.94
C GLN A 23 23.25 23.25 -7.78
N GLU A 24 23.97 24.33 -8.12
CA GLU A 24 24.04 25.51 -7.26
C GLU A 24 22.63 26.10 -7.16
N PHE A 25 22.07 26.12 -5.95
CA PHE A 25 20.76 26.70 -5.67
C PHE A 25 20.85 28.23 -5.78
N SER A 26 20.44 28.77 -6.92
CA SER A 26 20.11 30.19 -7.07
C SER A 26 18.69 30.43 -6.56
N SER A 27 18.56 31.25 -5.52
CA SER A 27 17.32 31.58 -4.82
C SER A 27 16.43 32.62 -5.56
N GLN A 28 16.53 32.74 -6.89
CA GLN A 28 15.87 33.82 -7.65
C GLN A 28 15.16 33.38 -8.95
N GLN A 29 14.80 32.12 -9.10
CA GLN A 29 13.84 31.72 -10.14
C GLN A 29 12.58 31.18 -9.47
N TYR A 30 11.43 31.30 -10.13
CA TYR A 30 10.11 30.74 -9.75
C TYR A 30 9.19 31.66 -8.94
N PRO A 31 8.53 32.60 -9.63
CA PRO A 31 7.07 32.74 -9.45
C PRO A 31 6.24 32.64 -10.76
N GLU A 32 6.85 32.67 -11.95
CA GLU A 32 6.09 32.79 -13.22
C GLU A 32 5.37 31.50 -13.67
N LYS A 33 5.68 30.34 -13.09
CA LYS A 33 5.07 29.05 -13.47
C LYS A 33 3.65 28.88 -12.90
N TYR A 34 3.24 29.72 -11.95
CA TYR A 34 1.94 29.65 -11.28
C TYR A 34 1.27 31.03 -11.25
N ASN A 35 0.76 31.50 -12.40
CA ASN A 35 -0.32 32.49 -12.39
C ASN A 35 -1.63 31.71 -12.44
N SER A 36 -2.19 31.41 -11.27
CA SER A 36 -3.46 30.70 -11.16
C SER A 36 -4.55 31.69 -10.75
N ASN A 37 -5.71 31.63 -11.41
CA ASN A 37 -6.92 32.33 -10.96
C ASN A 37 -7.66 31.54 -9.86
N ASP A 38 -7.15 30.35 -9.52
CA ASP A 38 -7.66 29.53 -8.43
C ASP A 38 -7.25 30.13 -7.07
N LEU A 39 -8.20 30.16 -6.14
CA LEU A 39 -8.01 30.79 -4.83
C LEU A 39 -6.92 30.08 -4.03
N VAL A 40 -6.98 28.75 -3.91
CA VAL A 40 -6.06 28.02 -3.03
C VAL A 40 -4.64 28.01 -3.58
N ASP A 41 -4.47 27.97 -4.90
CA ASP A 41 -3.17 28.14 -5.53
C ASP A 41 -2.56 29.51 -5.20
N SER A 42 -3.35 30.57 -5.34
CA SER A 42 -2.92 31.94 -5.04
C SER A 42 -2.47 32.07 -3.59
N LEU A 43 -3.21 31.46 -2.65
CA LEU A 43 -2.86 31.46 -1.23
C LEU A 43 -1.57 30.67 -0.95
N ALA A 44 -1.38 29.51 -1.58
CA ALA A 44 -0.16 28.72 -1.43
C ALA A 44 1.07 29.46 -2.01
N ILE A 45 0.91 30.18 -3.11
CA ILE A 45 1.97 30.99 -3.73
C ILE A 45 2.31 32.19 -2.84
N ASP A 46 1.30 32.89 -2.32
CA ASP A 46 1.49 34.01 -1.40
C ASP A 46 2.22 33.56 -0.12
N TYR A 47 1.83 32.41 0.44
CA TYR A 47 2.55 31.78 1.54
C TYR A 47 4.01 31.50 1.17
N LEU A 48 4.27 30.84 0.04
CA LEU A 48 5.63 30.49 -0.40
C LEU A 48 6.52 31.73 -0.59
N ARG A 49 5.95 32.86 -1.02
CA ARG A 49 6.67 34.14 -1.17
C ARG A 49 7.00 34.80 0.16
N ALA A 50 6.15 34.62 1.17
CA ALA A 50 6.28 35.24 2.49
C ALA A 50 7.11 34.39 3.48
N ALA A 51 7.05 33.06 3.36
CA ALA A 51 7.71 32.13 4.27
C ALA A 51 9.23 32.10 4.05
N SER A 52 10.00 32.07 5.13
CA SER A 52 11.45 31.95 5.07
C SER A 52 11.89 30.47 5.04
N ARG A 53 12.76 30.13 4.06
CA ARG A 53 13.38 28.80 3.87
C ARG A 53 12.40 27.63 3.67
N GLU A 54 11.27 27.88 3.00
CA GLU A 54 10.33 26.81 2.63
C GLU A 54 10.88 25.93 1.48
N ARG A 55 10.37 24.69 1.38
CA ARG A 55 10.75 23.78 0.30
C ARG A 55 10.26 24.31 -1.07
N PRO A 56 11.11 24.26 -2.12
CA PRO A 56 10.77 24.82 -3.43
C PRO A 56 9.68 24.03 -4.16
N ASP A 57 9.46 22.77 -3.80
CA ASP A 57 8.48 21.87 -4.43
C ASP A 57 7.17 21.77 -3.65
N LEU A 58 6.88 22.68 -2.70
CA LEU A 58 5.67 22.69 -1.85
C LEU A 58 4.37 22.48 -2.66
N ILE A 59 4.18 23.30 -3.70
CA ILE A 59 2.98 23.27 -4.56
C ILE A 59 2.97 22.02 -5.44
N GLU A 60 4.13 21.63 -5.98
CA GLU A 60 4.23 20.46 -6.85
C GLU A 60 3.94 19.17 -6.07
N HIS A 61 4.44 19.08 -4.83
CA HIS A 61 4.14 18.01 -3.89
C HIS A 61 2.63 17.89 -3.66
N ALA A 62 1.94 18.99 -3.34
CA ALA A 62 0.49 18.97 -3.17
C ALA A 62 -0.26 18.51 -4.42
N HIS A 63 0.17 18.90 -5.62
CA HIS A 63 -0.43 18.44 -6.88
C HIS A 63 -0.23 16.93 -7.11
N ARG A 64 0.96 16.39 -6.82
CA ARG A 64 1.21 14.94 -6.92
C ARG A 64 0.35 14.17 -5.92
N VAL A 65 0.24 14.64 -4.68
CA VAL A 65 -0.64 14.05 -3.65
C VAL A 65 -2.10 14.09 -4.08
N TYR A 66 -2.58 15.20 -4.64
CA TYR A 66 -3.94 15.29 -5.16
C TYR A 66 -4.20 14.28 -6.29
N GLY A 67 -3.24 14.10 -7.20
CA GLY A 67 -3.31 13.06 -8.24
C GLY A 67 -3.44 11.66 -7.65
N LEU A 68 -2.68 11.34 -6.60
CA LEU A 68 -2.76 10.05 -5.90
C LEU A 68 -4.12 9.86 -5.21
N VAL A 69 -4.64 10.88 -4.51
CA VAL A 69 -5.95 10.81 -3.85
C VAL A 69 -7.07 10.59 -4.88
N LYS A 70 -7.03 11.31 -6.01
CA LYS A 70 -7.99 11.09 -7.11
C LYS A 70 -7.91 9.67 -7.67
N ALA A 71 -6.70 9.13 -7.85
CA ALA A 71 -6.49 7.80 -8.39
C ALA A 71 -6.99 6.68 -7.47
N PHE A 72 -6.79 6.80 -6.15
CA PHE A 72 -7.08 5.73 -5.18
C PHE A 72 -8.44 5.83 -4.49
N ALA A 73 -9.00 7.03 -4.36
CA ALA A 73 -10.18 7.27 -3.53
C ALA A 73 -11.07 8.43 -4.01
N GLY A 74 -10.88 8.88 -5.27
CA GLY A 74 -11.64 10.00 -5.84
C GLY A 74 -13.14 9.76 -6.01
N ASP A 75 -13.57 8.50 -5.92
CA ASP A 75 -14.97 8.05 -5.92
C ASP A 75 -15.55 7.87 -4.51
N LEU A 76 -14.73 8.00 -3.46
CA LEU A 76 -15.15 7.81 -2.07
C LEU A 76 -15.44 9.14 -1.37
N MET A 77 -14.71 10.21 -1.72
CA MET A 77 -14.76 11.47 -0.99
C MET A 77 -14.97 12.69 -1.90
N PRO A 78 -15.57 13.79 -1.40
CA PRO A 78 -15.68 15.05 -2.10
C PRO A 78 -14.33 15.58 -2.54
N ASP A 79 -14.34 16.61 -3.38
CA ASP A 79 -13.09 17.23 -3.78
C ASP A 79 -12.32 17.76 -2.56
N THR A 80 -11.14 17.18 -2.33
CA THR A 80 -10.21 17.46 -1.24
C THR A 80 -9.00 18.27 -1.69
N ARG A 81 -8.99 18.76 -2.94
CA ARG A 81 -7.89 19.55 -3.50
C ARG A 81 -7.42 20.64 -2.56
N ASP A 82 -8.35 21.46 -2.04
CA ASP A 82 -7.99 22.59 -1.19
C ASP A 82 -7.31 22.16 0.11
N ALA A 83 -7.82 21.11 0.78
CA ALA A 83 -7.18 20.56 1.98
C ALA A 83 -5.77 20.07 1.68
N ILE A 84 -5.57 19.40 0.54
CA ILE A 84 -4.26 18.90 0.12
C ILE A 84 -3.31 20.06 -0.21
N MET A 85 -3.79 21.14 -0.84
CA MET A 85 -2.96 22.33 -1.08
C MET A 85 -2.54 23.04 0.20
N LEU A 86 -3.37 22.96 1.25
CA LEU A 86 -3.15 23.60 2.55
C LEU A 86 -2.49 22.68 3.59
N HIS A 87 -2.23 21.40 3.28
CA HIS A 87 -1.80 20.40 4.27
C HIS A 87 -0.46 20.78 4.93
N ASP A 88 0.54 21.14 4.14
CA ASP A 88 1.84 21.56 4.67
C ASP A 88 1.69 22.90 5.41
N ILE A 89 0.84 23.80 4.92
CA ILE A 89 0.62 25.14 5.50
C ILE A 89 0.05 25.05 6.91
N VAL A 90 -0.95 24.19 7.16
CA VAL A 90 -1.49 24.02 8.52
C VAL A 90 -0.44 23.51 9.51
N SER A 91 0.44 22.60 9.08
CA SER A 91 1.53 22.12 9.92
C SER A 91 2.58 23.20 10.21
N ARG A 92 2.84 24.15 9.28
CA ARG A 92 3.72 25.31 9.55
C ARG A 92 3.08 26.32 10.47
N PHE A 93 1.76 26.51 10.41
CA PHE A 93 1.04 27.36 11.34
C PHE A 93 1.11 26.82 12.77
N ARG A 94 0.81 25.53 12.96
CA ARG A 94 0.84 24.90 14.29
C ARG A 94 2.26 24.74 14.83
N ASN A 95 3.26 24.60 13.94
CA ASN A 95 4.69 24.54 14.25
C ASN A 95 5.03 23.74 15.53
N PRO A 96 4.53 22.50 15.70
CA PRO A 96 4.50 21.82 17.00
C PRO A 96 5.89 21.58 17.60
N ASP A 97 6.93 21.54 16.77
CA ASP A 97 8.31 21.27 17.16
C ASP A 97 9.23 22.51 17.09
N GLY A 98 8.68 23.71 16.86
CA GLY A 98 9.48 24.94 16.71
C GLY A 98 10.45 24.91 15.52
N LYS A 99 10.15 24.09 14.49
CA LYS A 99 11.00 23.87 13.32
C LYS A 99 11.02 25.06 12.36
N TYR A 100 9.93 25.84 12.34
CA TYR A 100 9.74 26.95 11.42
C TYR A 100 9.89 28.31 12.12
N SER A 101 10.30 29.33 11.37
CA SER A 101 10.39 30.70 11.86
C SER A 101 9.01 31.25 12.21
N GLN A 102 8.99 32.26 13.08
CA GLN A 102 7.75 32.99 13.40
C GLN A 102 7.12 33.59 12.13
N GLU A 103 7.95 34.13 11.23
CA GLU A 103 7.52 34.66 9.93
C GLU A 103 6.76 33.61 9.10
N SER A 104 7.27 32.37 9.01
CA SER A 104 6.60 31.29 8.29
C SER A 104 5.32 30.84 8.99
N ARG A 105 5.30 30.81 10.33
CA ARG A 105 4.07 30.53 11.09
C ARG A 105 2.99 31.58 10.80
N ASP A 106 3.33 32.86 10.86
CA ASP A 106 2.37 33.95 10.67
C ASP A 106 1.87 34.00 9.22
N ALA A 107 2.77 33.80 8.24
CA ALA A 107 2.40 33.69 6.83
C ALA A 107 1.43 32.53 6.59
N ALA A 108 1.67 31.37 7.20
CA ALA A 108 0.79 30.21 7.11
C ALA A 108 -0.59 30.50 7.71
N GLY A 109 -0.63 31.12 8.89
CA GLY A 109 -1.88 31.51 9.54
C GLY A 109 -2.68 32.53 8.73
N ILE A 110 -2.02 33.53 8.12
CA ILE A 110 -2.66 34.49 7.21
C ILE A 110 -3.27 33.78 6.00
N ALA A 111 -2.57 32.82 5.39
CA ALA A 111 -3.08 32.06 4.26
C ALA A 111 -4.35 31.24 4.63
N LEU A 112 -4.33 30.58 5.79
CA LEU A 112 -5.47 29.83 6.32
C LEU A 112 -6.66 30.74 6.64
N LEU A 113 -6.42 31.88 7.29
CA LEU A 113 -7.45 32.87 7.60
C LEU A 113 -8.12 33.38 6.32
N ARG A 114 -7.34 33.73 5.30
CA ARG A 114 -7.87 34.16 4.01
C ARG A 114 -8.72 33.09 3.34
N TYR A 115 -8.34 31.81 3.45
CA TYR A 115 -9.16 30.71 2.93
C TYR A 115 -10.51 30.61 3.66
N PHE A 116 -10.49 30.55 4.99
CA PHE A 116 -11.70 30.31 5.78
C PHE A 116 -12.65 31.52 5.89
N THR A 117 -12.16 32.72 5.61
CA THR A 117 -12.97 33.96 5.59
C THR A 117 -13.42 34.38 4.19
N ASP A 118 -13.02 33.64 3.15
CA ASP A 118 -13.43 33.97 1.78
C ASP A 118 -14.93 33.67 1.56
N PRO A 119 -15.75 34.67 1.19
CA PRO A 119 -17.20 34.50 1.04
C PRO A 119 -17.59 33.57 -0.11
N ARG A 120 -16.65 33.18 -0.98
CA ARG A 120 -16.89 32.24 -2.08
C ARG A 120 -16.82 30.78 -1.62
N ILE A 121 -16.28 30.50 -0.43
CA ILE A 121 -16.20 29.15 0.12
C ILE A 121 -17.50 28.83 0.87
N PRO A 122 -18.27 27.81 0.45
CA PRO A 122 -19.46 27.37 1.17
C PRO A 122 -19.16 26.96 2.62
N HIS A 123 -20.08 27.22 3.54
CA HIS A 123 -19.90 26.93 4.97
C HIS A 123 -19.65 25.45 5.26
N ASP A 124 -20.37 24.55 4.59
CA ASP A 124 -20.19 23.10 4.70
C ASP A 124 -18.80 22.66 4.22
N LYS A 125 -18.32 23.20 3.08
CA LYS A 125 -16.95 22.99 2.59
C LYS A 125 -15.92 23.53 3.58
N ALA A 126 -16.09 24.76 4.09
CA ALA A 126 -15.18 25.34 5.07
C ALA A 126 -15.07 24.48 6.35
N ARG A 127 -16.21 24.03 6.90
CA ARG A 127 -16.23 23.10 8.04
C ARG A 127 -15.52 21.80 7.73
N TYR A 128 -15.84 21.17 6.60
CA TYR A 128 -15.19 19.92 6.17
C TYR A 128 -13.67 20.09 6.03
N MET A 129 -13.20 21.18 5.41
CA MET A 129 -11.78 21.50 5.28
C MET A 129 -11.10 21.69 6.63
N ARG A 130 -11.70 22.43 7.59
CA ARG A 130 -11.16 22.57 8.96
C ARG A 130 -11.00 21.21 9.64
N ASN A 131 -12.02 20.36 9.51
CA ASN A 131 -12.03 19.02 10.10
C ASN A 131 -10.93 18.13 9.48
N LEU A 132 -10.69 18.23 8.16
CA LEU A 132 -9.60 17.50 7.51
C LEU A 132 -8.22 18.00 7.96
N LEU A 133 -8.00 19.31 7.89
CA LEU A 133 -6.71 19.93 8.21
C LEU A 133 -6.32 19.68 9.66
N SER A 134 -7.28 19.72 10.60
CA SER A 134 -6.97 19.41 12.00
C SER A 134 -6.44 17.99 12.18
N GLY A 135 -6.98 17.03 11.43
CA GLY A 135 -6.59 15.63 11.51
C GLY A 135 -5.17 15.34 11.02
N PHE A 136 -4.60 16.17 10.14
CA PHE A 136 -3.28 15.89 9.55
C PHE A 136 -2.16 15.81 10.59
N ASP A 137 -2.05 16.80 11.48
CA ASP A 137 -1.01 16.76 12.53
C ASP A 137 -1.26 15.65 13.54
N GLU A 138 -2.53 15.37 13.86
CA GLU A 138 -2.89 14.28 14.78
C GLU A 138 -2.45 12.92 14.24
N ILE A 139 -2.63 12.70 12.93
CA ILE A 139 -2.19 11.48 12.24
C ILE A 139 -0.66 11.38 12.22
N GLU A 140 0.05 12.47 11.91
CA GLU A 140 1.52 12.49 11.93
C GLU A 140 2.08 12.19 13.34
N VAL A 141 1.51 12.82 14.37
CA VAL A 141 1.89 12.59 15.76
C VAL A 141 1.61 11.14 16.16
N ALA A 142 0.47 10.58 15.75
CA ALA A 142 0.12 9.18 16.02
C ALA A 142 1.09 8.20 15.33
N ALA A 143 1.43 8.43 14.06
CA ALA A 143 2.39 7.63 13.31
C ALA A 143 3.79 7.70 13.94
N GLY A 144 4.25 8.91 14.27
CA GLY A 144 5.55 9.13 14.91
C GLY A 144 5.63 8.50 16.32
N ARG A 145 4.57 8.58 17.13
CA ARG A 145 4.49 7.90 18.43
C ARG A 145 4.52 6.38 18.29
N HIS A 146 3.79 5.84 17.31
CA HIS A 146 3.78 4.40 17.04
C HIS A 146 5.19 3.90 16.69
N ARG A 147 5.86 4.56 15.73
CA ARG A 147 7.25 4.26 15.35
C ARG A 147 8.20 4.34 16.54
N LYS A 148 8.14 5.39 17.37
CA LYS A 148 8.99 5.54 18.56
C LYS A 148 8.81 4.39 19.55
N THR A 149 7.57 4.00 19.82
CA THR A 149 7.25 2.87 20.71
C THR A 149 7.89 1.58 20.20
N LEU A 150 7.80 1.32 18.89
CA LEU A 150 8.40 0.13 18.29
C LEU A 150 9.94 0.18 18.28
N ALA A 151 10.52 1.36 18.11
CA ALA A 151 11.97 1.56 18.22
C ALA A 151 12.48 1.21 19.61
N ASP A 152 11.78 1.64 20.66
CA ASP A 152 12.12 1.35 22.05
C ASP A 152 12.01 -0.15 22.36
N GLU A 153 10.96 -0.81 21.87
CA GLU A 153 10.80 -2.27 21.98
C GLU A 153 11.91 -3.04 21.26
N ALA A 154 12.25 -2.61 20.04
CA ALA A 154 13.31 -3.24 19.25
C ALA A 154 14.67 -3.08 19.95
N ALA A 155 14.98 -1.88 20.44
CA ALA A 155 16.20 -1.61 21.18
C ALA A 155 16.31 -2.43 22.47
N ALA A 156 15.21 -2.61 23.21
CA ALA A 156 15.16 -3.44 24.42
C ALA A 156 15.47 -4.93 24.14
N SER A 157 15.18 -5.41 22.93
CA SER A 157 15.38 -6.82 22.53
C SER A 157 16.80 -7.17 22.07
N LEU A 158 17.64 -6.19 21.73
CA LEU A 158 19.01 -6.41 21.29
C LEU A 158 19.94 -6.66 22.50
N PRO A 159 21.07 -7.37 22.40
CA PRO A 159 22.05 -7.49 23.49
C PRO A 159 22.64 -6.14 23.93
N ASP A 160 23.02 -5.99 25.20
CA ASP A 160 23.53 -4.73 25.78
C ASP A 160 25.02 -4.50 25.47
N GLU A 161 25.41 -4.64 24.21
CA GLU A 161 26.79 -4.48 23.78
C GLU A 161 26.99 -3.19 22.98
N ASN A 162 27.93 -2.36 23.44
CA ASN A 162 28.53 -1.23 22.72
C ASN A 162 27.60 -0.09 22.27
N ASN A 163 26.73 0.46 23.14
CA ASN A 163 25.87 1.64 22.86
C ASN A 163 24.93 1.53 21.64
N ARG A 164 24.98 0.43 20.88
CA ARG A 164 24.23 0.19 19.62
C ARG A 164 22.72 0.27 19.78
N ARG A 165 22.21 -0.07 20.97
CA ARG A 165 20.79 0.09 21.33
C ARG A 165 20.34 1.56 21.23
N LYS A 166 21.14 2.48 21.76
CA LYS A 166 20.87 3.93 21.71
C LYS A 166 21.01 4.48 20.30
N ASP A 167 21.98 3.98 19.53
CA ASP A 167 22.22 4.44 18.17
C ASP A 167 21.03 4.09 17.24
N ILE A 168 20.48 2.87 17.35
CA ILE A 168 19.31 2.46 16.55
C ILE A 168 18.04 3.20 16.99
N ALA A 169 17.79 3.31 18.29
CA ALA A 169 16.63 4.04 18.80
C ALA A 169 16.68 5.52 18.37
N SER A 170 17.85 6.15 18.40
CA SER A 170 18.02 7.55 17.96
C SER A 170 17.89 7.71 16.44
N VAL A 171 18.44 6.77 15.65
CA VAL A 171 18.25 6.73 14.18
C VAL A 171 16.76 6.68 13.82
N ILE A 172 15.99 5.85 14.54
CA ILE A 172 14.57 5.68 14.28
C ILE A 172 13.77 6.83 14.86
N SER A 173 14.07 7.34 16.05
CA SER A 173 13.18 8.25 16.79
C SER A 173 13.50 9.74 16.63
N ASP A 174 14.77 10.08 16.40
CA ASP A 174 15.27 11.46 16.44
C ASP A 174 15.57 12.01 15.04
N ARG A 175 15.98 13.28 15.01
CA ARG A 175 16.46 13.95 13.80
C ARG A 175 17.91 13.58 13.50
N TYR A 176 18.19 12.29 13.37
CA TYR A 176 19.55 11.78 13.16
C TYR A 176 20.12 12.23 11.80
N GLU A 177 21.34 12.78 11.78
CA GLU A 177 21.99 13.32 10.57
C GLU A 177 23.12 12.43 10.02
N GLY A 178 23.49 11.36 10.73
CA GLY A 178 24.52 10.44 10.30
C GLY A 178 24.06 9.43 9.25
N VAL A 179 24.97 8.52 8.89
CA VAL A 179 24.67 7.36 8.03
C VAL A 179 23.80 6.37 8.81
N VAL A 180 22.73 5.89 8.17
CA VAL A 180 21.84 4.90 8.79
C VAL A 180 22.48 3.52 8.69
N PRO A 181 22.69 2.81 9.82
CA PRO A 181 23.30 1.50 9.82
C PRO A 181 22.43 0.48 9.07
N ARG A 182 23.07 -0.50 8.42
CA ARG A 182 22.39 -1.53 7.62
C ARG A 182 21.38 -2.33 8.45
N GLU A 183 21.69 -2.53 9.72
CA GLU A 183 20.85 -3.22 10.70
C GLU A 183 19.52 -2.48 10.90
N ALA A 184 19.52 -1.14 10.92
CA ALA A 184 18.29 -0.36 11.05
C ALA A 184 17.38 -0.53 9.83
N TRP A 185 17.96 -0.61 8.63
CA TRP A 185 17.22 -0.92 7.40
C TRP A 185 16.64 -2.35 7.37
N ALA A 186 17.24 -3.27 8.14
CA ALA A 186 16.77 -4.65 8.25
C ALA A 186 15.67 -4.84 9.30
N ILE A 187 15.38 -3.83 10.14
CA ILE A 187 14.30 -3.88 11.11
C ILE A 187 12.97 -3.87 10.36
N SER A 188 12.16 -4.91 10.62
CA SER A 188 10.75 -4.95 10.26
C SER A 188 9.96 -4.67 11.53
N GLU A 189 9.22 -3.56 11.53
CA GLU A 189 8.38 -3.18 12.65
C GLU A 189 7.10 -4.02 12.75
N ALA A 190 6.58 -4.14 13.98
CA ALA A 190 5.27 -4.75 14.20
C ALA A 190 4.18 -3.85 13.62
N ARG A 191 3.08 -4.44 13.16
CA ARG A 191 1.92 -3.68 12.67
C ARG A 191 1.15 -3.08 13.85
N ILE A 192 0.54 -1.92 13.62
CA ILE A 192 -0.40 -1.27 14.54
C ILE A 192 -1.39 -2.27 15.17
N ASP A 193 -1.57 -2.14 16.49
CA ASP A 193 -2.48 -2.97 17.26
C ASP A 193 -3.95 -2.62 16.96
N PRO A 194 -4.86 -3.61 16.89
CA PRO A 194 -6.28 -3.38 16.63
C PRO A 194 -6.99 -2.45 17.63
N GLU A 195 -6.66 -2.46 18.92
CA GLU A 195 -7.29 -1.56 19.91
C GLU A 195 -6.89 -0.12 19.63
N TYR A 196 -5.58 0.12 19.47
CA TYR A 196 -5.07 1.45 19.15
C TYR A 196 -5.62 1.94 17.80
N MET A 197 -5.69 1.07 16.79
CA MET A 197 -6.32 1.40 15.51
C MET A 197 -7.79 1.82 15.68
N LYS A 198 -8.56 1.07 16.47
CA LYS A 198 -9.97 1.37 16.73
C LYS A 198 -10.15 2.73 17.38
N ASP A 199 -9.35 3.02 18.40
CA ASP A 199 -9.47 4.28 19.14
C ASP A 199 -8.95 5.47 18.34
N PHE A 200 -7.81 5.31 17.66
CA PHE A 200 -7.26 6.32 16.76
C PHE A 200 -8.24 6.69 15.65
N LEU A 201 -8.81 5.70 14.96
CA LEU A 201 -9.73 6.01 13.87
C LEU A 201 -10.98 6.74 14.36
N LYS A 202 -11.42 6.59 15.62
CA LYS A 202 -12.56 7.37 16.14
C LYS A 202 -12.25 8.87 16.30
N THR A 203 -10.98 9.24 16.51
CA THR A 203 -10.61 10.63 16.77
C THR A 203 -10.32 11.41 15.49
N VAL A 204 -9.90 10.72 14.43
CA VAL A 204 -9.54 11.35 13.15
C VAL A 204 -10.54 11.04 12.03
N ASN A 205 -10.59 11.93 11.04
CA ASN A 205 -11.33 11.69 9.80
C ASN A 205 -10.63 10.63 8.96
N ILE A 206 -11.42 9.72 8.38
CA ILE A 206 -10.89 8.65 7.51
C ILE A 206 -10.26 9.26 6.26
N GLU A 207 -10.90 10.28 5.70
CA GLU A 207 -10.44 11.04 4.54
C GLU A 207 -9.05 11.64 4.80
N SER A 208 -8.80 12.14 6.02
CA SER A 208 -7.47 12.63 6.41
C SER A 208 -6.43 11.50 6.42
N VAL A 209 -6.78 10.31 6.91
CA VAL A 209 -5.89 9.13 6.88
C VAL A 209 -5.55 8.74 5.43
N ILE A 210 -6.53 8.78 4.52
CA ILE A 210 -6.32 8.49 3.10
C ILE A 210 -5.36 9.51 2.48
N ILE A 211 -5.59 10.79 2.71
CA ILE A 211 -4.73 11.87 2.20
C ILE A 211 -3.30 11.70 2.71
N LYS A 212 -3.10 11.50 4.02
CA LYS A 212 -1.75 11.30 4.61
C LYS A 212 -1.08 10.02 4.12
N ALA A 213 -1.84 8.96 3.83
CA ALA A 213 -1.30 7.76 3.19
C ALA A 213 -0.82 8.03 1.75
N CYS A 214 -1.55 8.84 0.97
CA CYS A 214 -1.13 9.28 -0.36
C CYS A 214 0.09 10.22 -0.29
N GLU A 215 0.14 11.11 0.69
CA GLU A 215 1.30 11.95 0.96
C GLU A 215 2.55 11.12 1.27
N LEU A 216 2.40 10.07 2.07
CA LEU A 216 3.51 9.14 2.35
C LEU A 216 3.96 8.37 1.10
N VAL A 217 3.04 8.05 0.17
CA VAL A 217 3.43 7.52 -1.14
C VAL A 217 4.32 8.53 -1.88
N ASP A 218 3.94 9.80 -1.93
CA ASP A 218 4.75 10.86 -2.55
C ASP A 218 6.10 11.00 -1.84
N ASN A 219 6.15 11.01 -0.51
CA ASN A 219 7.40 11.14 0.25
C ASN A 219 8.36 9.97 0.01
N LEU A 220 7.85 8.75 -0.22
CA LEU A 220 8.69 7.59 -0.57
C LEU A 220 9.21 7.64 -2.02
N GLU A 221 8.53 8.34 -2.93
CA GLU A 221 8.96 8.51 -4.33
C GLU A 221 9.83 9.77 -4.52
N HIS A 222 9.51 10.83 -3.76
CA HIS A 222 10.07 12.16 -3.80
C HIS A 222 10.40 12.63 -2.37
N PRO A 223 11.47 12.11 -1.74
CA PRO A 223 11.78 12.41 -0.35
C PRO A 223 11.95 13.91 -0.08
N THR A 224 11.21 14.39 0.93
CA THR A 224 11.19 15.80 1.34
C THR A 224 12.44 16.20 2.12
N SER A 225 13.15 15.22 2.68
CA SER A 225 14.37 15.39 3.44
C SER A 225 15.54 14.63 2.81
N ARG A 226 16.72 15.24 2.82
CA ARG A 226 17.98 14.57 2.42
C ARG A 226 18.52 13.63 3.51
N ARG A 227 17.95 13.66 4.73
CA ARG A 227 18.38 12.81 5.83
C ARG A 227 17.93 11.37 5.55
N GLU A 228 18.89 10.46 5.53
CA GLU A 228 18.61 9.04 5.30
C GLU A 228 17.70 8.44 6.40
N SER A 229 17.81 8.94 7.64
CA SER A 229 16.93 8.57 8.75
C SER A 229 15.47 8.99 8.52
N ALA A 230 15.21 10.12 7.86
CA ALA A 230 13.84 10.52 7.52
C ALA A 230 13.20 9.53 6.56
N LEU A 231 13.95 9.12 5.53
CA LEU A 231 13.48 8.09 4.59
C LEU A 231 13.24 6.74 5.31
N LEU A 232 14.09 6.36 6.26
CA LEU A 232 13.85 5.17 7.08
C LEU A 232 12.57 5.32 7.92
N GLN A 233 12.33 6.49 8.51
CA GLN A 233 11.11 6.77 9.29
C GLN A 233 9.85 6.63 8.43
N ASP A 234 9.85 7.20 7.22
CA ASP A 234 8.77 7.06 6.26
C ASP A 234 8.53 5.59 5.86
N VAL A 235 9.61 4.83 5.64
CA VAL A 235 9.55 3.40 5.33
C VAL A 235 8.94 2.59 6.47
N LEU A 236 9.31 2.90 7.71
CA LEU A 236 8.78 2.23 8.90
C LEU A 236 7.29 2.56 9.08
N GLU A 237 6.92 3.83 9.05
CA GLU A 237 5.53 4.29 9.18
C GLU A 237 4.64 3.74 8.06
N ALA A 238 5.16 3.61 6.83
CA ALA A 238 4.43 2.97 5.73
C ALA A 238 4.09 1.50 6.03
N GLU A 239 5.01 0.76 6.64
CA GLU A 239 4.86 -0.67 6.91
C GLU A 239 4.04 -0.99 8.17
N SER A 240 4.27 -0.23 9.25
CA SER A 240 3.71 -0.49 10.57
C SER A 240 2.39 0.25 10.82
N PHE A 241 2.20 1.43 10.21
CA PHE A 241 1.06 2.31 10.48
C PHE A 241 0.11 2.47 9.27
N TYR A 242 0.57 3.11 8.20
CA TYR A 242 -0.31 3.53 7.10
C TYR A 242 -0.81 2.37 6.23
N ALA A 243 0.05 1.44 5.81
CA ALA A 243 -0.44 0.33 4.99
C ALA A 243 -1.40 -0.61 5.74
N PRO A 244 -1.19 -0.92 7.03
CA PRO A 244 -2.21 -1.61 7.84
C PRO A 244 -3.53 -0.84 7.93
N LEU A 245 -3.50 0.48 8.10
CA LEU A 245 -4.72 1.32 8.07
C LEU A 245 -5.42 1.25 6.70
N CYS A 246 -4.69 1.38 5.60
CA CYS A 246 -5.26 1.23 4.26
C CYS A 246 -5.87 -0.17 4.04
N GLU A 247 -5.25 -1.23 4.58
CA GLU A 247 -5.78 -2.61 4.49
C GLU A 247 -7.14 -2.75 5.19
N VAL A 248 -7.34 -2.12 6.37
CA VAL A 248 -8.63 -2.16 7.08
C VAL A 248 -9.69 -1.24 6.51
N LEU A 249 -9.27 -0.13 5.89
CA LEU A 249 -10.17 0.78 5.18
C LEU A 249 -10.64 0.22 3.83
N GLY A 250 -10.18 -0.98 3.43
CA GLY A 250 -10.51 -1.59 2.14
C GLY A 250 -9.71 -1.03 0.96
N LEU A 251 -8.75 -0.13 1.22
CA LEU A 251 -7.88 0.50 0.23
C LEU A 251 -6.65 -0.39 -0.06
N GLU A 252 -6.91 -1.63 -0.45
CA GLU A 252 -5.89 -2.68 -0.66
C GLU A 252 -4.81 -2.26 -1.66
N ALA A 253 -5.17 -1.49 -2.69
CA ALA A 253 -4.26 -1.01 -3.72
C ALA A 253 -3.28 0.04 -3.17
N LEU A 254 -3.77 1.02 -2.41
CA LEU A 254 -2.96 2.04 -1.75
C LEU A 254 -2.01 1.42 -0.71
N GLY A 255 -2.54 0.53 0.14
CA GLY A 255 -1.71 -0.23 1.09
C GLY A 255 -0.64 -1.08 0.41
N SER A 256 -0.95 -1.68 -0.75
CA SER A 256 0.02 -2.45 -1.54
C SER A 256 1.08 -1.56 -2.22
N LYS A 257 0.73 -0.33 -2.61
CA LYS A 257 1.66 0.67 -3.15
C LYS A 257 2.65 1.11 -2.08
N LEU A 258 2.18 1.51 -0.90
CA LEU A 258 3.01 1.85 0.26
C LEU A 258 4.02 0.74 0.60
N LEU A 259 3.53 -0.49 0.83
CA LEU A 259 4.39 -1.63 1.12
C LEU A 259 5.35 -1.97 -0.03
N GLY A 260 4.91 -1.75 -1.28
CA GLY A 260 5.74 -1.95 -2.46
C GLY A 260 6.93 -1.00 -2.50
N LEU A 261 6.71 0.29 -2.21
CA LEU A 261 7.75 1.30 -2.17
C LEU A 261 8.69 1.07 -0.99
N ALA A 262 8.15 0.87 0.22
CA ALA A 262 8.93 0.61 1.42
C ALA A 262 9.90 -0.56 1.24
N LYS A 263 9.40 -1.70 0.73
CA LYS A 263 10.23 -2.88 0.45
C LYS A 263 11.30 -2.63 -0.62
N ARG A 264 10.97 -1.89 -1.67
CA ARG A 264 11.93 -1.54 -2.72
C ARG A 264 13.08 -0.73 -2.12
N ILE A 265 12.76 0.32 -1.37
CA ILE A 265 13.76 1.20 -0.72
C ILE A 265 14.65 0.37 0.22
N ARG A 266 14.06 -0.48 1.06
CA ARG A 266 14.85 -1.39 1.94
C ARG A 266 15.80 -2.27 1.13
N LEU A 267 15.32 -2.90 0.06
CA LEU A 267 16.16 -3.77 -0.77
C LEU A 267 17.30 -2.98 -1.43
N GLU A 268 17.06 -1.75 -1.87
CA GLU A 268 18.10 -0.85 -2.41
C GLU A 268 19.15 -0.55 -1.33
N LYS A 269 18.72 -0.14 -0.13
CA LYS A 269 19.61 0.16 1.01
C LYS A 269 20.36 -1.06 1.54
N LEU A 270 19.81 -2.26 1.31
CA LEU A 270 20.45 -3.53 1.66
C LEU A 270 21.28 -4.13 0.50
N ASN A 271 21.48 -3.39 -0.60
CA ASN A 271 22.22 -3.79 -1.80
C ASN A 271 21.68 -5.06 -2.47
N LYS A 272 20.36 -5.25 -2.51
CA LYS A 272 19.66 -6.38 -3.14
C LYS A 272 19.18 -6.05 -4.56
N PHE A 273 20.07 -5.46 -5.36
CA PHE A 273 19.75 -4.93 -6.69
C PHE A 273 19.34 -6.01 -7.71
N ASP A 274 19.88 -7.22 -7.61
CA ASP A 274 19.54 -8.31 -8.54
C ASP A 274 18.07 -8.70 -8.46
N SER A 275 17.52 -8.84 -7.26
CA SER A 275 16.10 -9.14 -7.06
C SER A 275 15.20 -8.01 -7.54
N ILE A 276 15.64 -6.75 -7.38
CA ILE A 276 14.91 -5.57 -7.89
C ILE A 276 14.89 -5.58 -9.41
N LYS A 277 16.05 -5.83 -10.05
CA LYS A 277 16.16 -5.89 -11.50
C LYS A 277 15.29 -7.00 -12.07
N GLN A 278 15.38 -8.21 -11.53
CA GLN A 278 14.53 -9.34 -11.96
C GLN A 278 13.03 -9.03 -11.82
N ALA A 279 12.61 -8.42 -10.71
CA ALA A 279 11.22 -8.01 -10.52
C ALA A 279 10.79 -6.95 -11.54
N ARG A 280 11.64 -5.96 -11.81
CA ARG A 280 11.37 -4.89 -12.79
C ARG A 280 11.23 -5.47 -14.19
N ASP A 281 12.15 -6.32 -14.62
CA ASP A 281 12.16 -6.92 -15.96
C ASP A 281 10.89 -7.78 -16.18
N MET A 282 10.51 -8.58 -15.18
CA MET A 282 9.29 -9.39 -15.22
C MET A 282 8.03 -8.52 -15.32
N LEU A 283 7.89 -7.50 -14.48
CA LEU A 283 6.72 -6.62 -14.50
C LEU A 283 6.67 -5.76 -15.78
N PHE A 284 7.82 -5.32 -16.28
CA PHE A 284 7.93 -4.62 -17.56
C PHE A 284 7.41 -5.48 -18.72
N ASN A 285 7.78 -6.76 -18.75
CA ASN A 285 7.28 -7.70 -19.76
C ASN A 285 5.76 -7.90 -19.68
N ILE A 286 5.20 -8.00 -18.47
CA ILE A 286 3.74 -8.14 -18.29
C ILE A 286 3.03 -6.87 -18.76
N LYS A 287 3.53 -5.69 -18.38
CA LYS A 287 3.02 -4.38 -18.84
C LYS A 287 3.10 -4.22 -20.36
N THR A 288 4.19 -4.69 -20.95
CA THR A 288 4.42 -4.64 -22.40
C THR A 288 3.34 -5.43 -23.15
N VAL A 289 3.00 -6.62 -22.69
CA VAL A 289 1.88 -7.39 -23.27
C VAL A 289 0.54 -6.72 -22.99
N GLY A 290 0.34 -6.23 -21.77
CA GLY A 290 -0.86 -5.54 -21.33
C GLY A 290 -2.01 -6.47 -20.96
N VAL A 291 -2.82 -6.03 -19.99
CA VAL A 291 -3.89 -6.85 -19.38
C VAL A 291 -4.89 -7.35 -20.41
N ARG A 292 -5.30 -6.52 -21.38
CA ARG A 292 -6.26 -6.92 -22.42
C ARG A 292 -5.81 -8.17 -23.18
N ARG A 293 -4.58 -8.18 -23.70
CA ARG A 293 -4.03 -9.34 -24.43
C ARG A 293 -3.85 -10.57 -23.55
N ILE A 294 -3.56 -10.38 -22.26
CA ILE A 294 -3.48 -11.49 -21.29
C ILE A 294 -4.85 -12.13 -21.14
N LEU A 295 -5.90 -11.33 -20.92
CA LEU A 295 -7.27 -11.82 -20.77
C LEU A 295 -7.81 -12.43 -22.06
N GLU A 296 -7.51 -11.84 -23.23
CA GLU A 296 -7.86 -12.38 -24.54
C GLU A 296 -7.29 -13.79 -24.77
N ASN A 297 -6.05 -14.03 -24.36
CA ASN A 297 -5.44 -15.37 -24.49
C ASN A 297 -6.08 -16.41 -23.53
N ILE A 298 -6.67 -15.96 -22.43
CA ILE A 298 -7.34 -16.86 -21.47
C ILE A 298 -8.81 -17.09 -21.87
N PHE A 299 -9.53 -16.04 -22.29
CA PHE A 299 -10.99 -16.03 -22.45
C PHE A 299 -11.47 -15.94 -23.91
N GLY A 300 -10.58 -15.66 -24.87
CA GLY A 300 -10.93 -15.32 -26.25
C GLY A 300 -11.50 -13.90 -26.36
N ASP A 301 -12.45 -13.69 -27.27
CA ASP A 301 -12.90 -12.34 -27.66
C ASP A 301 -14.02 -11.76 -26.78
N LYS A 302 -14.56 -12.56 -25.85
CA LYS A 302 -15.76 -12.21 -25.07
C LYS A 302 -15.41 -11.85 -23.63
N TYR A 303 -14.71 -10.74 -23.46
CA TYR A 303 -14.37 -10.19 -22.15
C TYR A 303 -14.46 -8.66 -22.12
N ASP A 304 -14.58 -8.12 -20.92
CA ASP A 304 -14.42 -6.71 -20.62
C ASP A 304 -13.46 -6.53 -19.44
N VAL A 305 -12.81 -5.37 -19.40
CA VAL A 305 -11.81 -5.03 -18.38
C VAL A 305 -11.82 -3.53 -18.09
N SER A 306 -11.83 -3.19 -16.81
CA SER A 306 -11.80 -1.82 -16.30
C SER A 306 -10.71 -1.66 -15.25
N LEU A 307 -10.20 -0.43 -15.12
CA LEU A 307 -9.28 -0.06 -14.04
C LEU A 307 -10.08 0.42 -12.83
N VAL A 308 -9.70 -0.03 -11.64
CA VAL A 308 -10.23 0.45 -10.36
C VAL A 308 -9.41 1.65 -9.87
N VAL A 309 -8.10 1.63 -10.11
CA VAL A 309 -7.21 2.75 -9.78
C VAL A 309 -6.97 3.55 -11.06
N GLY A 310 -7.41 4.81 -11.04
CA GLY A 310 -7.28 5.73 -12.17
C GLY A 310 -5.85 6.23 -12.37
N PRO A 311 -5.58 6.96 -13.48
CA PRO A 311 -4.32 7.67 -13.64
C PRO A 311 -4.16 8.78 -12.60
N ASP A 312 -2.94 9.02 -12.18
CA ASP A 312 -2.57 10.17 -11.34
C ASP A 312 -2.31 11.43 -12.20
N TYR A 313 -1.75 12.47 -11.59
CA TYR A 313 -1.45 13.75 -12.26
C TYR A 313 -0.45 13.61 -13.43
N SER A 314 0.41 12.59 -13.42
CA SER A 314 1.34 12.29 -14.52
C SER A 314 0.67 11.58 -15.71
N GLY A 315 -0.57 11.12 -15.53
CA GLY A 315 -1.27 10.27 -16.50
C GLY A 315 -0.95 8.78 -16.37
N GLU A 316 -0.04 8.39 -15.46
CA GLU A 316 0.27 6.99 -15.16
C GLU A 316 -0.65 6.42 -14.08
N CYS A 317 -0.95 5.13 -14.15
CA CYS A 317 -1.69 4.45 -13.09
C CYS A 317 -0.73 4.08 -11.94
N PRO A 318 -0.90 4.62 -10.72
CA PRO A 318 0.01 4.36 -9.62
C PRO A 318 -0.05 2.90 -9.14
N ALA A 319 -1.14 2.19 -9.43
CA ALA A 319 -1.26 0.75 -9.26
C ALA A 319 -2.12 0.13 -10.39
N GLU A 320 -1.70 -1.02 -10.91
CA GLU A 320 -2.47 -1.76 -11.91
C GLU A 320 -3.40 -2.77 -11.21
N VAL A 321 -4.56 -2.28 -10.83
CA VAL A 321 -5.64 -3.04 -10.21
C VAL A 321 -6.93 -2.73 -10.94
N GLY A 322 -7.72 -3.76 -11.25
CA GLY A 322 -8.93 -3.59 -12.01
C GLY A 322 -9.92 -4.72 -11.85
N GLU A 323 -11.00 -4.63 -12.63
CA GLU A 323 -12.05 -5.63 -12.70
C GLU A 323 -12.09 -6.25 -14.09
N PHE A 324 -12.56 -7.48 -14.17
CA PHE A 324 -12.82 -8.15 -15.43
C PHE A 324 -14.17 -8.87 -15.38
N ALA A 325 -14.78 -9.02 -16.53
CA ALA A 325 -15.91 -9.91 -16.76
C ALA A 325 -15.67 -10.68 -18.07
N ALA A 326 -15.99 -11.97 -18.10
CA ALA A 326 -15.81 -12.79 -19.29
C ALA A 326 -16.91 -13.83 -19.44
N GLN A 327 -17.33 -14.10 -20.68
CA GLN A 327 -18.25 -15.19 -21.00
C GLN A 327 -17.43 -16.43 -21.40
N LEU A 328 -17.54 -17.49 -20.61
CA LEU A 328 -16.89 -18.77 -20.90
C LEU A 328 -17.59 -19.51 -22.05
N PRO A 329 -16.92 -20.48 -22.71
CA PRO A 329 -17.49 -21.24 -23.83
C PRO A 329 -18.79 -21.97 -23.50
N ASN A 330 -18.96 -22.39 -22.25
CA ASN A 330 -20.19 -23.02 -21.75
C ASN A 330 -21.34 -22.02 -21.50
N GLY A 331 -21.15 -20.74 -21.80
CA GLY A 331 -22.12 -19.66 -21.63
C GLY A 331 -22.12 -19.01 -20.24
N CYS A 332 -21.37 -19.54 -19.26
CA CYS A 332 -21.26 -18.95 -17.93
C CYS A 332 -20.55 -17.59 -17.96
N LEU A 333 -21.08 -16.64 -17.20
CA LEU A 333 -20.41 -15.37 -16.95
C LEU A 333 -19.53 -15.51 -15.70
N ILE A 334 -18.27 -15.13 -15.82
CA ILE A 334 -17.36 -14.98 -14.69
C ILE A 334 -16.96 -13.54 -14.53
N SER A 335 -16.63 -13.15 -13.30
CA SER A 335 -16.23 -11.78 -13.00
C SER A 335 -15.41 -11.72 -11.72
N GLY A 336 -14.52 -10.75 -11.67
CA GLY A 336 -13.83 -10.42 -10.44
C GLY A 336 -12.71 -9.44 -10.68
N ASN A 337 -11.63 -9.57 -9.91
CA ASN A 337 -10.56 -8.57 -9.90
C ASN A 337 -9.25 -9.13 -10.44
N TYR A 338 -8.45 -8.25 -11.03
CA TYR A 338 -7.05 -8.53 -11.36
C TYR A 338 -6.14 -7.52 -10.68
N ARG A 339 -4.88 -7.91 -10.51
CA ARG A 339 -3.84 -7.06 -9.96
C ARG A 339 -2.47 -7.45 -10.49
N LEU A 340 -1.69 -6.45 -10.86
CA LEU A 340 -0.25 -6.59 -11.03
C LEU A 340 0.47 -6.30 -9.70
N LYS A 341 1.48 -7.10 -9.38
CA LYS A 341 2.28 -6.92 -8.17
C LYS A 341 3.23 -5.72 -8.29
N THR A 342 3.51 -5.05 -7.17
CA THR A 342 4.50 -3.96 -7.13
C THR A 342 5.92 -4.52 -7.19
N ILE A 343 6.86 -3.73 -7.75
CA ILE A 343 8.29 -4.10 -7.88
C ILE A 343 8.85 -4.56 -6.54
N GLY A 344 8.71 -3.77 -5.47
CA GLY A 344 9.30 -4.13 -4.18
C GLY A 344 8.68 -5.37 -3.54
N SER A 345 7.37 -5.60 -3.69
CA SER A 345 6.74 -6.83 -3.17
C SER A 345 7.16 -8.08 -3.96
N LEU A 346 7.39 -7.95 -5.26
CA LEU A 346 7.89 -9.04 -6.09
C LEU A 346 9.38 -9.32 -5.81
N ALA A 347 10.20 -8.27 -5.73
CA ALA A 347 11.62 -8.37 -5.42
C ALA A 347 11.87 -8.97 -4.03
N ASP A 348 11.08 -8.58 -3.02
CA ASP A 348 11.13 -9.17 -1.68
C ASP A 348 10.81 -10.67 -1.72
N LYS A 349 9.84 -11.09 -2.55
CA LYS A 349 9.51 -12.50 -2.73
C LYS A 349 10.65 -13.27 -3.40
N LEU A 350 11.21 -12.74 -4.49
CA LEU A 350 12.35 -13.32 -5.21
C LEU A 350 13.60 -13.46 -4.32
N ASN A 351 13.88 -12.45 -3.49
CA ASN A 351 15.00 -12.47 -2.55
C ASN A 351 14.82 -13.55 -1.46
N ARG A 352 13.58 -13.82 -1.03
CA ARG A 352 13.29 -14.88 -0.03
C ARG A 352 13.27 -16.29 -0.62
N SER A 353 12.92 -16.42 -1.91
CA SER A 353 12.82 -17.71 -2.58
C SER A 353 14.10 -18.12 -3.32
N ASN A 354 15.24 -17.46 -3.04
CA ASN A 354 16.51 -17.68 -3.74
C ASN A 354 16.39 -17.67 -5.27
N GLY A 355 15.49 -16.85 -5.81
CA GLY A 355 15.27 -16.72 -7.26
C GLY A 355 14.21 -17.64 -7.87
N ASP A 356 13.54 -18.52 -7.10
CA ASP A 356 12.42 -19.30 -7.64
C ASP A 356 11.32 -18.39 -8.20
N MET A 357 10.83 -18.70 -9.40
CA MET A 357 9.82 -17.89 -10.09
C MET A 357 8.50 -17.88 -9.31
N PRO A 358 8.03 -16.71 -8.83
CA PRO A 358 6.74 -16.58 -8.21
C PRO A 358 5.63 -16.65 -9.28
N MET A 359 4.51 -17.29 -8.94
CA MET A 359 3.35 -17.41 -9.84
C MET A 359 2.34 -16.26 -9.72
N ASP A 360 2.49 -15.39 -8.72
CA ASP A 360 1.60 -14.24 -8.46
C ASP A 360 2.09 -12.84 -8.91
N PRO A 361 3.01 -12.65 -9.89
CA PRO A 361 3.27 -11.33 -10.48
C PRO A 361 2.02 -10.71 -11.09
N PHE A 362 1.24 -11.48 -11.86
CA PHE A 362 -0.11 -11.14 -12.29
C PHE A 362 -1.10 -12.06 -11.58
N ALA A 363 -2.00 -11.49 -10.80
CA ALA A 363 -2.97 -12.24 -10.01
C ALA A 363 -4.39 -11.91 -10.46
N MET A 364 -5.22 -12.93 -10.56
CA MET A 364 -6.64 -12.83 -10.88
C MET A 364 -7.48 -13.51 -9.79
N MET A 365 -8.70 -13.03 -9.62
CA MET A 365 -9.65 -13.56 -8.65
C MET A 365 -11.05 -13.56 -9.26
N ASP A 366 -11.68 -14.73 -9.33
CA ASP A 366 -13.11 -14.87 -9.61
C ASP A 366 -13.89 -14.76 -8.30
N ILE A 367 -14.94 -13.95 -8.31
CA ILE A 367 -15.79 -13.71 -7.14
C ILE A 367 -17.21 -14.20 -7.46
N SER A 368 -17.41 -15.49 -7.21
CA SER A 368 -18.67 -16.19 -7.46
C SER A 368 -19.74 -15.89 -6.40
N PRO A 369 -21.05 -15.99 -6.72
CA PRO A 369 -22.11 -15.81 -5.73
C PRO A 369 -22.10 -16.89 -4.63
N ASP A 370 -21.82 -18.14 -4.99
CA ASP A 370 -21.86 -19.30 -4.10
C ASP A 370 -20.80 -20.36 -4.46
N LYS A 371 -20.73 -21.41 -3.62
CA LYS A 371 -19.74 -22.49 -3.74
C LYS A 371 -19.90 -23.30 -5.02
N GLN A 372 -21.14 -23.55 -5.45
CA GLN A 372 -21.45 -24.34 -6.64
C GLN A 372 -21.03 -23.59 -7.91
N SER A 373 -21.34 -22.29 -8.00
CA SER A 373 -20.85 -21.44 -9.08
C SER A 373 -19.32 -21.36 -9.09
N SER A 374 -18.69 -21.19 -7.92
CA SER A 374 -17.22 -21.16 -7.81
C SER A 374 -16.58 -22.46 -8.27
N ALA A 375 -17.17 -23.61 -7.92
CA ALA A 375 -16.73 -24.93 -8.36
C ALA A 375 -16.79 -25.10 -9.88
N LYS A 376 -17.93 -24.72 -10.47
CA LYS A 376 -18.15 -24.79 -11.93
C LYS A 376 -17.20 -23.88 -12.69
N ASN A 377 -17.04 -22.64 -12.22
CA ASN A 377 -16.11 -21.68 -12.81
C ASN A 377 -14.68 -22.20 -12.74
N PHE A 378 -14.26 -22.73 -11.58
CA PHE A 378 -12.92 -23.30 -11.42
C PHE A 378 -12.67 -24.48 -12.37
N ALA A 379 -13.61 -25.43 -12.44
CA ALA A 379 -13.49 -26.58 -13.32
C ALA A 379 -13.44 -26.20 -14.81
N GLU A 380 -14.27 -25.26 -15.24
CA GLU A 380 -14.28 -24.76 -16.61
C GLU A 380 -12.97 -24.05 -16.96
N ILE A 381 -12.47 -23.18 -16.07
CA ILE A 381 -11.20 -22.50 -16.29
C ILE A 381 -10.04 -23.50 -16.38
N VAL A 382 -9.99 -24.50 -15.51
CA VAL A 382 -8.95 -25.53 -15.61
C VAL A 382 -8.99 -26.24 -16.97
N LYS A 383 -10.19 -26.59 -17.47
CA LYS A 383 -10.32 -27.16 -18.82
C LYS A 383 -9.83 -26.23 -19.93
N ILE A 384 -10.20 -24.94 -19.87
CA ILE A 384 -9.76 -23.94 -20.84
C ILE A 384 -8.23 -23.87 -20.83
N LEU A 385 -7.62 -23.65 -19.66
CA LEU A 385 -6.18 -23.52 -19.51
C LEU A 385 -5.44 -24.77 -19.96
N SER A 386 -5.96 -25.98 -19.69
CA SER A 386 -5.36 -27.24 -20.12
C SER A 386 -5.41 -27.47 -21.63
N ASN A 387 -6.35 -26.83 -22.35
CA ASN A 387 -6.54 -26.99 -23.79
C ASN A 387 -5.99 -25.83 -24.61
N THR A 388 -5.52 -24.75 -23.98
CA THR A 388 -4.95 -23.58 -24.67
C THR A 388 -3.46 -23.82 -24.99
N PRO A 389 -3.04 -23.86 -26.29
CA PRO A 389 -1.68 -24.26 -26.67
C PRO A 389 -0.53 -23.41 -26.08
N ASN A 390 -0.80 -22.13 -25.81
CA ASN A 390 0.18 -21.19 -25.29
C ASN A 390 0.16 -21.06 -23.76
N ILE A 391 -0.54 -21.96 -23.07
CA ILE A 391 -0.65 -21.98 -21.62
C ILE A 391 -0.03 -23.27 -21.08
N GLU A 392 0.76 -23.14 -20.02
CA GLU A 392 1.33 -24.27 -19.30
C GLU A 392 0.96 -24.18 -17.82
N LEU A 393 0.25 -25.19 -17.30
CA LEU A 393 0.00 -25.30 -15.86
C LEU A 393 1.33 -25.53 -15.13
N GLN A 394 1.65 -24.64 -14.19
CA GLN A 394 2.90 -24.68 -13.46
C GLN A 394 2.66 -24.44 -11.98
N LYS A 395 3.21 -25.32 -11.13
CA LYS A 395 3.08 -25.20 -9.69
C LYS A 395 3.86 -23.99 -9.16
N ALA A 396 3.30 -23.31 -8.16
CA ALA A 396 4.07 -22.36 -7.37
C ALA A 396 5.17 -23.10 -6.56
N PRO A 397 6.31 -22.45 -6.24
CA PRO A 397 7.44 -23.11 -5.55
C PRO A 397 7.08 -23.79 -4.22
N SER A 398 6.12 -23.22 -3.48
CA SER A 398 5.65 -23.74 -2.19
C SER A 398 4.57 -24.83 -2.31
N LYS A 399 4.21 -25.25 -3.52
CA LYS A 399 3.08 -26.15 -3.80
C LYS A 399 3.55 -27.45 -4.46
N LYS A 400 2.73 -28.49 -4.29
CA LYS A 400 2.94 -29.81 -4.89
C LYS A 400 2.30 -29.91 -6.28
N SER A 401 1.30 -29.07 -6.56
CA SER A 401 0.60 -29.01 -7.85
C SER A 401 0.28 -27.57 -8.25
N ALA A 402 0.02 -27.36 -9.54
CA ALA A 402 -0.57 -26.15 -10.12
C ALA A 402 -2.03 -25.94 -9.67
N LEU A 403 -2.75 -27.03 -9.37
CA LEU A 403 -4.12 -27.00 -8.84
C LEU A 403 -4.08 -27.13 -7.33
N TYR A 404 -4.71 -26.19 -6.62
CA TYR A 404 -4.71 -26.14 -5.17
C TYR A 404 -6.09 -25.82 -4.60
N ILE A 405 -6.55 -26.63 -3.65
CA ILE A 405 -7.82 -26.45 -2.93
C ILE A 405 -7.56 -26.35 -1.44
N GLN A 406 -8.14 -25.36 -0.78
CA GLN A 406 -8.13 -25.23 0.68
C GLN A 406 -9.55 -24.92 1.17
N GLY A 407 -9.99 -25.55 2.25
CA GLY A 407 -11.29 -25.29 2.85
C GLY A 407 -11.68 -26.38 3.85
N ALA A 408 -12.88 -26.29 4.40
CA ALA A 408 -13.46 -27.40 5.17
C ALA A 408 -14.01 -28.49 4.24
N SER A 409 -14.35 -29.64 4.83
CA SER A 409 -14.78 -30.85 4.09
C SER A 409 -15.90 -30.59 3.09
N ASP A 410 -16.93 -29.82 3.47
CA ASP A 410 -18.06 -29.48 2.60
C ASP A 410 -17.62 -28.75 1.32
N TYR A 411 -16.71 -27.79 1.45
CA TYR A 411 -16.16 -27.06 0.31
C TYR A 411 -15.26 -27.96 -0.54
N VAL A 412 -14.36 -28.71 0.09
CA VAL A 412 -13.44 -29.62 -0.63
C VAL A 412 -14.21 -30.66 -1.43
N GLU A 413 -15.26 -31.25 -0.86
CA GLU A 413 -16.12 -32.22 -1.52
C GLU A 413 -16.79 -31.63 -2.76
N ILE A 414 -17.46 -30.48 -2.64
CA ILE A 414 -18.14 -29.80 -3.77
C ILE A 414 -17.16 -29.53 -4.92
N ILE A 415 -15.98 -28.96 -4.62
CA ILE A 415 -14.99 -28.63 -5.65
C ILE A 415 -14.45 -29.91 -6.29
N THR A 416 -14.05 -30.91 -5.49
CA THR A 416 -13.43 -32.14 -6.03
C THR A 416 -14.40 -33.00 -6.82
N GLN A 417 -15.67 -33.08 -6.42
CA GLN A 417 -16.71 -33.74 -7.20
C GLN A 417 -16.90 -33.05 -8.55
N THR A 418 -17.03 -31.71 -8.56
CA THR A 418 -17.21 -30.95 -9.80
C THR A 418 -16.01 -31.11 -10.74
N LEU A 419 -14.78 -31.16 -10.20
CA LEU A 419 -13.57 -31.42 -10.99
C LEU A 419 -13.53 -32.85 -11.56
N ALA A 420 -13.96 -33.85 -10.78
CA ALA A 420 -14.03 -35.24 -11.24
C ALA A 420 -15.07 -35.40 -12.37
N GLU A 421 -16.24 -34.78 -12.25
CA GLU A 421 -17.26 -34.70 -13.32
C GLU A 421 -16.72 -33.99 -14.58
N ALA A 422 -15.79 -33.07 -14.38
CA ALA A 422 -15.04 -32.39 -15.44
C ALA A 422 -13.88 -33.22 -16.04
N GLY A 423 -13.61 -34.44 -15.54
CA GLY A 423 -12.54 -35.31 -16.00
C GLY A 423 -11.15 -34.97 -15.45
N ILE A 424 -11.07 -34.16 -14.38
CA ILE A 424 -9.81 -33.76 -13.75
C ILE A 424 -9.51 -34.72 -12.60
N ASP A 425 -8.38 -35.43 -12.69
CA ASP A 425 -8.00 -36.45 -11.72
C ASP A 425 -7.54 -35.83 -10.39
N LYS A 426 -7.99 -36.43 -9.27
CA LYS A 426 -7.66 -35.97 -7.91
C LYS A 426 -6.15 -35.96 -7.62
N SER A 427 -5.37 -36.84 -8.24
CA SER A 427 -3.91 -36.89 -8.13
C SER A 427 -3.21 -35.64 -8.69
N GLN A 428 -3.88 -34.90 -9.57
CA GLN A 428 -3.40 -33.63 -10.11
C GLN A 428 -3.63 -32.47 -9.16
N ILE A 429 -4.26 -32.68 -8.01
CA ILE A 429 -4.72 -31.59 -7.13
C ILE A 429 -4.01 -31.69 -5.78
N GLN A 430 -3.46 -30.57 -5.32
CA GLN A 430 -3.05 -30.44 -3.93
C GLN A 430 -4.23 -29.99 -3.07
N ILE A 431 -4.71 -30.86 -2.18
CA ILE A 431 -5.81 -30.58 -1.26
C ILE A 431 -5.24 -30.27 0.13
N LYS A 432 -5.74 -29.20 0.75
CA LYS A 432 -5.49 -28.83 2.15
C LYS A 432 -6.81 -28.67 2.88
N GLU A 433 -7.41 -29.80 3.21
CA GLU A 433 -8.65 -29.88 3.96
C GLU A 433 -8.44 -29.50 5.43
N GLN A 434 -9.45 -28.88 6.02
CA GLN A 434 -9.55 -28.62 7.45
C GLN A 434 -10.67 -29.47 8.03
N THR A 435 -10.33 -30.30 9.02
CA THR A 435 -11.30 -31.17 9.72
C THR A 435 -12.14 -30.38 10.73
N GLU A 436 -13.26 -30.94 11.20
CA GLU A 436 -14.07 -30.34 12.28
C GLU A 436 -13.24 -30.14 13.56
N ALA A 437 -12.44 -31.14 13.94
CA ALA A 437 -11.52 -31.03 15.08
C ALA A 437 -10.50 -29.89 14.91
N ASP A 438 -10.01 -29.64 13.68
CA ASP A 438 -9.13 -28.49 13.41
C ASP A 438 -9.87 -27.15 13.55
N ILE A 439 -11.16 -27.09 13.21
CA ILE A 439 -11.99 -25.89 13.34
C ILE A 439 -12.22 -25.61 14.82
N GLU A 440 -12.61 -26.61 15.61
CA GLU A 440 -12.78 -26.50 17.06
C GLU A 440 -11.48 -26.07 17.74
N LYS A 441 -10.36 -26.73 17.45
CA LYS A 441 -9.04 -26.38 18.00
C LYS A 441 -8.65 -24.94 17.65
N ARG A 442 -8.89 -24.48 16.43
CA ARG A 442 -8.52 -23.12 16.00
C ARG A 442 -9.52 -22.05 16.43
N GLY A 443 -10.78 -22.42 16.65
CA GLY A 443 -11.88 -21.49 16.90
C GLY A 443 -12.34 -20.72 15.65
N TYR A 444 -11.93 -21.12 14.45
CA TYR A 444 -12.35 -20.49 13.18
C TYR A 444 -12.12 -21.40 11.96
N LYS A 445 -12.89 -21.14 10.90
CA LYS A 445 -12.80 -21.87 9.62
C LYS A 445 -11.81 -21.15 8.69
N LYS A 446 -10.81 -21.88 8.17
CA LYS A 446 -9.82 -21.38 7.21
C LYS A 446 -10.50 -20.89 5.94
N MET A 447 -9.79 -20.02 5.24
CA MET A 447 -10.22 -19.50 3.95
C MET A 447 -10.52 -20.65 2.97
N GLU A 448 -11.74 -20.66 2.46
CA GLU A 448 -12.20 -21.51 1.37
C GLU A 448 -11.74 -20.92 0.03
N VAL A 449 -10.83 -21.59 -0.66
CA VAL A 449 -10.27 -21.08 -1.92
C VAL A 449 -9.83 -22.21 -2.82
N SER A 450 -10.09 -22.05 -4.11
CA SER A 450 -9.49 -22.85 -5.17
C SER A 450 -8.54 -21.99 -5.98
N LYS A 451 -7.41 -22.54 -6.40
CA LYS A 451 -6.38 -21.83 -7.16
C LYS A 451 -5.83 -22.66 -8.29
N VAL A 452 -5.55 -22.00 -9.41
CA VAL A 452 -4.72 -22.53 -10.50
C VAL A 452 -3.58 -21.57 -10.77
N THR A 453 -2.38 -22.11 -10.96
CA THR A 453 -1.21 -21.34 -11.37
C THR A 453 -0.69 -21.82 -12.73
N PHE A 454 -0.32 -20.90 -13.60
CA PHE A 454 0.09 -21.21 -14.97
C PHE A 454 0.98 -20.13 -15.57
N ILE A 455 1.69 -20.47 -16.64
CA ILE A 455 2.43 -19.54 -17.49
C ILE A 455 1.64 -19.33 -18.77
N ALA A 456 1.31 -18.08 -19.10
CA ALA A 456 0.83 -17.70 -20.41
C ALA A 456 2.02 -17.22 -21.27
N ARG A 457 2.25 -17.89 -22.41
CA ARG A 457 3.29 -17.53 -23.38
C ARG A 457 2.70 -16.59 -24.41
N GLN A 458 3.32 -15.43 -24.59
CA GLN A 458 2.83 -14.37 -25.46
C GLN A 458 3.94 -13.90 -26.37
N GLU A 459 3.65 -13.71 -27.66
CA GLU A 459 4.63 -13.07 -28.55
C GLU A 459 4.80 -11.60 -28.16
N HIS A 460 6.05 -11.14 -28.19
CA HIS A 460 6.38 -9.77 -27.85
C HIS A 460 5.74 -8.81 -28.86
N PRO A 461 4.92 -7.84 -28.43
CA PRO A 461 4.12 -6.99 -29.31
C PRO A 461 4.92 -6.19 -30.35
N TYR A 462 6.18 -5.90 -30.03
CA TYR A 462 7.07 -5.08 -30.86
C TYR A 462 8.30 -5.82 -31.40
N LYS A 463 8.45 -7.11 -31.08
CA LYS A 463 9.66 -7.89 -31.44
C LYS A 463 9.24 -9.29 -31.90
N PRO A 464 8.97 -9.46 -33.19
CA PRO A 464 8.51 -10.74 -33.72
C PRO A 464 9.44 -11.90 -33.37
N GLY A 465 8.87 -13.02 -32.96
CA GLY A 465 9.60 -14.23 -32.55
C GLY A 465 10.16 -14.24 -31.12
N GLU A 466 10.10 -13.13 -30.38
CA GLU A 466 10.45 -13.11 -28.96
C GLU A 466 9.22 -13.50 -28.13
N ILE A 467 9.37 -14.46 -27.20
CA ILE A 467 8.27 -14.95 -26.35
C ILE A 467 8.44 -14.41 -24.92
N ILE A 468 7.38 -13.79 -24.41
CA ILE A 468 7.24 -13.37 -23.03
C ILE A 468 6.46 -14.44 -22.26
N ASN A 469 7.04 -14.91 -21.15
CA ASN A 469 6.39 -15.79 -20.20
C ASN A 469 5.74 -14.97 -19.09
N ILE A 470 4.42 -15.10 -18.94
CA ILE A 470 3.63 -14.38 -17.94
C ILE A 470 3.17 -15.37 -16.87
N PRO A 471 3.76 -15.33 -15.66
CA PRO A 471 3.27 -16.13 -14.53
C PRO A 471 1.98 -15.56 -13.94
N ILE A 472 0.96 -16.42 -13.83
CA ILE A 472 -0.38 -16.06 -13.38
C ILE A 472 -0.84 -16.98 -12.24
N GLU A 473 -1.42 -16.37 -11.19
CA GLU A 473 -2.20 -17.05 -10.16
C GLU A 473 -3.66 -16.62 -10.29
N PHE A 474 -4.56 -17.58 -10.53
CA PHE A 474 -6.00 -17.33 -10.60
C PHE A 474 -6.70 -18.02 -9.41
N GLN A 475 -7.29 -17.21 -8.54
CA GLN A 475 -8.03 -17.65 -7.35
C GLN A 475 -9.54 -17.63 -7.59
N PHE A 476 -10.26 -18.54 -6.95
CA PHE A 476 -11.72 -18.65 -7.02
C PHE A 476 -12.26 -18.62 -5.60
N LEU A 477 -13.13 -17.66 -5.34
CA LEU A 477 -13.73 -17.38 -4.03
C LEU A 477 -15.21 -17.07 -4.21
N THR A 478 -15.98 -17.19 -3.12
CA THR A 478 -17.35 -16.67 -3.09
C THR A 478 -17.38 -15.22 -2.61
N LYS A 479 -18.47 -14.49 -2.88
CA LYS A 479 -18.71 -13.14 -2.32
C LYS A 479 -18.63 -13.14 -0.79
N ASN A 480 -19.26 -14.14 -0.15
CA ASN A 480 -19.21 -14.29 1.31
C ASN A 480 -17.77 -14.52 1.80
N GLU A 481 -17.02 -15.40 1.14
CA GLU A 481 -15.64 -15.67 1.54
C GLU A 481 -14.73 -14.47 1.31
N ARG A 482 -14.96 -13.70 0.23
CA ARG A 482 -14.26 -12.43 -0.02
C ARG A 482 -14.56 -11.42 1.08
N GLN A 483 -15.82 -11.28 1.51
CA GLN A 483 -16.19 -10.42 2.62
C GLN A 483 -15.52 -10.89 3.93
N ARG A 484 -15.57 -12.19 4.25
CA ARG A 484 -14.88 -12.76 5.41
C ARG A 484 -13.37 -12.51 5.39
N SER A 485 -12.73 -12.55 4.22
CA SER A 485 -11.29 -12.25 4.05
C SER A 485 -10.90 -10.79 4.26
N ARG A 486 -11.89 -9.89 4.27
CA ARG A 486 -11.72 -8.44 4.46
C ARG A 486 -12.07 -8.00 5.87
N THR A 487 -13.27 -8.37 6.35
CA THR A 487 -13.80 -7.89 7.63
C THR A 487 -14.04 -8.99 8.67
N GLY A 488 -13.90 -10.26 8.27
CA GLY A 488 -14.23 -11.41 9.11
C GLY A 488 -13.04 -12.02 9.84
N ASP A 489 -13.28 -13.21 10.37
CA ASP A 489 -12.37 -14.01 11.17
C ASP A 489 -11.09 -14.41 10.42
N ILE A 490 -11.10 -14.38 9.10
CA ILE A 490 -9.96 -14.69 8.23
C ILE A 490 -9.34 -13.44 7.59
N ALA A 491 -9.64 -12.25 8.11
CA ALA A 491 -9.04 -11.01 7.65
C ALA A 491 -7.51 -11.11 7.62
N HIS A 492 -6.94 -10.74 6.48
CA HIS A 492 -5.51 -10.92 6.23
C HIS A 492 -4.63 -10.11 7.19
N ILE A 493 -5.09 -8.93 7.62
CA ILE A 493 -4.42 -8.13 8.65
C ILE A 493 -4.36 -8.85 10.01
N ALA A 494 -5.48 -9.45 10.44
CA ALA A 494 -5.55 -10.17 11.71
C ALA A 494 -4.61 -11.38 11.68
N TYR A 495 -4.59 -12.12 10.56
CA TYR A 495 -3.64 -13.22 10.37
C TYR A 495 -2.18 -12.77 10.50
N LYS A 496 -1.78 -11.70 9.80
CA LYS A 496 -0.39 -11.19 9.83
C LYS A 496 0.03 -10.68 11.20
N HIS A 497 -0.86 -9.95 11.88
CA HIS A 497 -0.60 -9.42 13.22
C HIS A 497 -0.38 -10.56 14.21
N ILE A 498 -1.32 -11.51 14.26
CA ILE A 498 -1.24 -12.68 15.15
C ILE A 498 -0.01 -13.55 14.82
N ASP A 499 0.23 -13.88 13.54
CA ASP A 499 1.38 -14.72 13.15
C ASP A 499 2.72 -14.08 13.51
N THR A 500 2.85 -12.75 13.35
CA THR A 500 4.06 -12.02 13.78
C THR A 500 4.27 -12.14 15.29
N LYS A 501 3.21 -11.94 16.08
CA LYS A 501 3.26 -12.07 17.54
C LYS A 501 3.63 -13.49 17.99
N LEU A 502 2.97 -14.51 17.43
CA LEU A 502 3.25 -15.91 17.72
C LEU A 502 4.70 -16.30 17.38
N LYS A 503 5.26 -15.80 16.27
CA LYS A 503 6.68 -16.03 15.92
C LYS A 503 7.62 -15.43 16.95
N LYS A 504 7.37 -14.20 17.41
CA LYS A 504 8.18 -13.51 18.43
C LYS A 504 8.19 -14.30 19.74
N GLU A 505 7.05 -14.90 20.11
CA GLU A 505 6.91 -15.71 21.32
C GLU A 505 7.45 -17.15 21.20
N GLY A 506 7.99 -17.52 20.03
CA GLY A 506 8.54 -18.86 19.79
C GLY A 506 7.48 -19.96 19.67
N TYR A 507 6.21 -19.61 19.43
CA TYR A 507 5.06 -20.52 19.40
C TYR A 507 5.31 -21.81 18.60
N TYR A 508 5.89 -21.69 17.41
CA TYR A 508 6.11 -22.82 16.50
C TYR A 508 7.18 -23.81 16.98
N LYS A 509 7.93 -23.49 18.04
CA LYS A 509 8.92 -24.37 18.66
C LYS A 509 8.38 -25.06 19.92
N LEU A 510 7.21 -24.66 20.41
CA LEU A 510 6.59 -25.22 21.61
C LEU A 510 5.87 -26.54 21.28
N PRO A 511 5.98 -27.56 22.16
CA PRO A 511 5.14 -28.76 22.12
C PRO A 511 3.65 -28.44 22.18
N ASP A 512 2.80 -29.31 21.63
CA ASP A 512 1.34 -29.10 21.59
C ASP A 512 0.66 -29.11 22.97
N ASP A 513 1.29 -29.78 23.94
CA ASP A 513 0.86 -29.89 25.33
C ASP A 513 1.45 -28.81 26.25
N ASP A 514 2.29 -27.91 25.72
CA ASP A 514 2.91 -26.83 26.49
C ASP A 514 1.84 -25.81 26.94
N PRO A 515 1.73 -25.51 28.26
CA PRO A 515 0.77 -24.54 28.78
C PRO A 515 0.90 -23.15 28.14
N LYS A 516 2.12 -22.70 27.82
CA LYS A 516 2.35 -21.41 27.14
C LYS A 516 1.74 -21.43 25.74
N LYS A 517 1.79 -22.56 25.04
CA LYS A 517 1.21 -22.67 23.70
C LYS A 517 -0.31 -22.57 23.74
N GLN A 518 -0.94 -23.17 24.76
CA GLN A 518 -2.39 -23.07 24.98
C GLN A 518 -2.82 -21.64 25.33
N GLU A 519 -2.03 -20.93 26.13
CA GLU A 519 -2.25 -19.52 26.45
C GLU A 519 -2.17 -18.64 25.19
N LEU A 520 -1.14 -18.83 24.37
CA LEU A 520 -0.96 -18.11 23.11
C LEU A 520 -2.08 -18.39 22.10
N ASP A 521 -2.58 -19.63 22.05
CA ASP A 521 -3.74 -19.98 21.23
C ASP A 521 -5.00 -19.23 21.68
N GLU A 522 -5.24 -19.13 22.98
CA GLU A 522 -6.38 -18.40 23.53
C GLU A 522 -6.27 -16.89 23.30
N GLU A 523 -5.07 -16.34 23.48
CA GLU A 523 -4.79 -14.94 23.14
C GLU A 523 -5.03 -14.67 21.65
N ALA A 524 -4.53 -15.53 20.76
CA ALA A 524 -4.75 -15.42 19.33
C ALA A 524 -6.25 -15.44 18.95
N ARG A 525 -7.06 -16.25 19.64
CA ARG A 525 -8.52 -16.26 19.45
C ARG A 525 -9.16 -14.95 19.91
N LYS A 526 -8.77 -14.42 21.07
CA LYS A 526 -9.26 -13.14 21.59
C LYS A 526 -8.92 -11.98 20.66
N THR A 527 -7.65 -11.87 20.24
CA THR A 527 -7.19 -10.85 19.28
C THR A 527 -7.94 -10.95 17.96
N ARG A 528 -8.23 -12.17 17.46
CA ARG A 528 -9.03 -12.36 16.24
C ARG A 528 -10.45 -11.83 16.39
N LYS A 529 -11.14 -12.13 17.50
CA LYS A 529 -12.49 -11.60 17.78
C LYS A 529 -12.50 -10.07 17.87
N LEU A 530 -11.48 -9.50 18.51
CA LEU A 530 -11.30 -8.05 18.57
C LEU A 530 -11.19 -7.45 17.15
N PHE A 531 -10.30 -8.00 16.31
CA PHE A 531 -10.18 -7.56 14.92
C PHE A 531 -11.50 -7.59 14.17
N VAL A 532 -12.31 -8.64 14.29
CA VAL A 532 -13.63 -8.69 13.63
C VAL A 532 -14.52 -7.52 14.05
N GLY A 533 -14.56 -7.19 15.35
CA GLY A 533 -15.30 -6.04 15.85
C GLY A 533 -14.77 -4.72 15.27
N VAL A 534 -13.46 -4.51 15.32
CA VAL A 534 -12.81 -3.29 14.78
C VAL A 534 -13.08 -3.13 13.28
N LEU A 535 -12.93 -4.21 12.51
CA LEU A 535 -13.10 -4.18 11.06
C LEU A 535 -14.54 -3.88 10.65
N ASN A 536 -15.53 -4.41 11.38
CA ASN A 536 -16.93 -4.08 11.13
C ASN A 536 -17.24 -2.60 11.44
N ASP A 537 -16.76 -2.08 12.58
CA ASP A 537 -16.91 -0.66 12.94
C ASP A 537 -16.31 0.26 11.86
N ILE A 538 -15.14 -0.10 11.33
CA ILE A 538 -14.45 0.64 10.26
C ILE A 538 -15.22 0.53 8.94
N HIS A 539 -15.69 -0.66 8.58
CA HIS A 539 -16.45 -0.88 7.35
C HIS A 539 -17.73 -0.04 7.32
N ASP A 540 -18.45 0.02 8.44
CA ASP A 540 -19.65 0.85 8.58
C ASP A 540 -19.33 2.34 8.37
N ARG A 541 -18.20 2.84 8.85
CA ARG A 541 -17.78 4.23 8.63
C ARG A 541 -17.38 4.49 7.17
N MET A 542 -16.61 3.59 6.57
CA MET A 542 -16.25 3.66 5.15
C MET A 542 -17.49 3.70 4.25
N SER A 543 -18.53 2.92 4.57
CA SER A 543 -19.78 2.88 3.80
C SER A 543 -20.61 4.17 3.83
N ARG A 544 -20.31 5.09 4.76
CA ARG A 544 -20.99 6.39 4.89
C ARG A 544 -20.32 7.50 4.10
N LEU A 545 -19.09 7.29 3.61
CA LEU A 545 -18.40 8.28 2.79
C LEU A 545 -19.20 8.54 1.51
N ASN A 546 -19.38 9.81 1.18
CA ASN A 546 -20.15 10.23 0.02
C ASN A 546 -19.35 11.22 -0.82
N PRO A 547 -18.99 10.89 -2.07
CA PRO A 547 -18.19 11.78 -2.93
C PRO A 547 -18.91 13.09 -3.31
N ASN A 548 -20.22 13.19 -3.05
CA ASN A 548 -21.03 14.35 -3.42
C ASN A 548 -21.50 15.18 -2.21
N SER A 549 -20.98 14.94 -1.00
CA SER A 549 -21.44 15.64 0.21
C SER A 549 -20.31 15.99 1.16
N TYR A 550 -20.06 17.28 1.36
CA TYR A 550 -19.20 17.79 2.44
C TYR A 550 -19.85 17.65 3.82
N GLU A 551 -21.19 17.61 3.90
CA GLU A 551 -21.93 17.52 5.14
C GLU A 551 -21.94 16.10 5.74
N THR A 552 -22.01 15.08 4.89
CA THR A 552 -22.01 13.67 5.33
C THR A 552 -20.61 13.22 5.79
N ASN A 553 -19.58 13.89 5.26
CA ASN A 553 -18.17 13.59 5.43
C ASN A 553 -17.52 14.49 6.49
N GLY A 554 -16.30 14.16 6.93
CA GLY A 554 -15.55 14.96 7.90
C GLY A 554 -16.19 15.03 9.30
N GLN A 555 -16.53 13.88 9.87
CA GLN A 555 -17.32 13.72 11.10
C GLN A 555 -16.58 14.03 12.42
N SER A 556 -15.33 14.50 12.40
CA SER A 556 -14.61 14.95 13.61
C SER A 556 -14.79 16.46 13.82
N ASP A 557 -15.71 16.85 14.70
CA ASP A 557 -16.03 18.27 14.97
C ASP A 557 -15.06 18.94 15.95
N GLU A 558 -14.47 18.19 16.90
CA GLU A 558 -13.65 18.77 17.99
C GLU A 558 -12.34 19.39 17.47
N GLY A 559 -11.68 18.74 16.51
CA GLY A 559 -10.41 19.23 15.95
C GLY A 559 -10.57 20.49 15.09
N GLY A 560 -11.63 20.54 14.27
CA GLY A 560 -11.88 21.67 13.38
C GLY A 560 -12.19 22.96 14.13
N GLU A 561 -12.98 22.89 15.20
CA GLU A 561 -13.26 24.05 16.05
C GLU A 561 -12.01 24.52 16.80
N LYS A 562 -11.18 23.60 17.28
CA LYS A 562 -9.89 23.95 17.89
C LYS A 562 -8.97 24.71 16.93
N LEU A 563 -8.83 24.24 15.69
CA LEU A 563 -8.05 24.94 14.66
C LEU A 563 -8.59 26.36 14.41
N PHE A 564 -9.92 26.52 14.42
CA PHE A 564 -10.53 27.82 14.25
C PHE A 564 -10.18 28.79 15.39
N CYS A 565 -10.28 28.35 16.64
CA CYS A 565 -9.88 29.15 17.79
C CYS A 565 -8.39 29.53 17.76
N GLU A 566 -7.51 28.63 17.30
CA GLU A 566 -6.08 28.91 17.12
C GLU A 566 -5.86 30.06 16.10
N LEU A 567 -6.61 30.05 15.00
CA LEU A 567 -6.55 31.11 13.98
C LEU A 567 -7.14 32.44 14.47
N GLU A 568 -8.22 32.41 15.25
CA GLU A 568 -8.77 33.61 15.89
C GLU A 568 -7.79 34.25 16.88
N HIS A 569 -7.04 33.42 17.61
CA HIS A 569 -6.00 33.94 18.50
C HIS A 569 -4.88 34.63 17.73
N LEU A 570 -4.44 34.07 16.59
CA LEU A 570 -3.45 34.71 15.73
C LEU A 570 -3.92 36.09 15.23
N LEU A 571 -5.21 36.24 14.88
CA LEU A 571 -5.75 37.55 14.48
C LEU A 571 -5.58 38.61 15.57
N GLN A 572 -5.74 38.21 16.84
CA GLN A 572 -5.52 39.08 17.99
C GLN A 572 -4.04 39.39 18.19
N GLU A 573 -3.15 38.41 17.99
CA GLU A 573 -1.69 38.59 18.09
C GLU A 573 -1.15 39.57 17.04
N LEU A 574 -1.66 39.50 15.81
CA LEU A 574 -1.15 40.28 14.67
C LEU A 574 -1.77 41.68 14.55
N ASP A 575 -2.67 42.08 15.45
CA ASP A 575 -3.43 43.34 15.37
C ASP A 575 -4.20 43.52 14.03
N ILE A 576 -4.57 42.42 13.37
CA ILE A 576 -5.13 42.46 12.01
C ILE A 576 -6.62 42.83 11.99
N ILE A 577 -7.39 42.71 13.08
CA ILE A 577 -8.72 43.34 13.30
C ILE A 577 -9.16 43.18 14.79
N LYS A 578 -9.70 44.24 15.40
CA LYS A 578 -10.66 44.13 16.53
C LYS A 578 -12.00 43.70 15.94
N LEU A 579 -12.45 42.48 16.25
CA LEU A 579 -13.72 41.89 15.81
C LEU A 579 -14.90 42.85 15.86
#